data_AF-A0AAW1IB55-F1
#
_entry.id   AF-A0AAW1IB55-F1
#
_cell.length_a   1.000
_cell.length_b   1.000
_cell.length_c   1.000
_cell.angle_alpha   90.00
_cell.angle_beta   90.00
_cell.angle_gamma   90.00
#
_symmetry.space_group_name_H-M   'P 1'
#
loop_
_entity.id
_entity.type
_entity.pdbx_description
1 polymer ?
#
loop_
_entity_poly.entity_id
_entity_poly.type
_entity_poly.pdbx_seq_one_letter_code
_entity_poly.pdbx_strand_id
1 'polypeptide(L)'
;MNNAGDDTEDLLQDIQDILDTENFFEVPQQLIDEVIVPNEDTDTASEAENEEVIETAHPQYHFKNTYLNKINVSFNQNQGKKIYEVEVPKENNAEQIFQFIREYMDQGKHYLYFGNEKIYKDFCNVYITHFNNNGPKLYRCLRKLQVIEDEARQLEIIKNYHEGKTNHRGINETVKQLQRRYYWLNMKNIVTTYIKKCEQNQ
;
A
#
# COMPACT_ATOMS: atom_id res chain seq x y z
N MET A 1 35.13 41.20 35.23
CA MET A 1 34.50 39.98 35.76
C MET A 1 33.07 39.94 35.26
N ASN A 2 32.86 39.06 34.28
CA ASN A 2 31.63 38.36 33.91
C ASN A 2 30.32 39.16 33.78
N ASN A 3 30.04 39.63 32.56
CA ASN A 3 28.68 39.71 32.01
C ASN A 3 28.57 38.63 30.94
N ALA A 4 27.93 37.52 31.27
CA ALA A 4 27.59 36.44 30.35
C ALA A 4 26.44 35.66 31.01
N GLY A 5 25.21 36.07 30.73
CA GLY A 5 24.04 35.45 31.36
C GLY A 5 22.71 36.07 30.94
N ASP A 6 22.55 36.43 29.66
CA ASP A 6 21.28 37.00 29.18
C ASP A 6 20.87 36.53 27.76
N ASP A 7 21.77 35.98 26.95
CA ASP A 7 21.43 35.60 25.56
C ASP A 7 20.93 34.15 25.39
N THR A 8 20.95 33.33 26.43
CA THR A 8 20.55 31.91 26.33
C THR A 8 19.09 31.65 26.74
N GLU A 9 18.47 32.53 27.53
CA GLU A 9 17.06 32.39 27.91
C GLU A 9 16.10 32.82 26.80
N ASP A 10 16.43 33.88 26.04
CA ASP A 10 15.64 34.29 24.87
C ASP A 10 15.66 33.23 23.75
N LEU A 11 16.81 32.58 23.49
CA LEU A 11 16.91 31.49 22.51
C LEU A 11 16.14 30.23 22.94
N LEU A 12 15.99 29.98 24.24
CA LEU A 12 15.23 28.85 24.75
C LEU A 12 13.72 29.11 24.70
N GLN A 13 13.30 30.36 24.88
CA GLN A 13 11.90 30.76 24.73
C GLN A 13 11.45 30.72 23.26
N ASP A 14 12.32 31.15 22.33
CA ASP A 14 12.06 31.05 20.89
C ASP A 14 12.00 29.58 20.41
N ILE A 15 12.81 28.68 20.98
CA ILE A 15 12.75 27.24 20.68
C ILE A 15 11.46 26.62 21.24
N GLN A 16 11.01 27.06 22.42
CA GLN A 16 9.76 26.56 23.01
C GLN A 16 8.53 27.02 22.20
N ASP A 17 8.53 28.24 21.66
CA ASP A 17 7.48 28.74 20.78
C ASP A 17 7.51 28.06 19.39
N ILE A 18 8.68 27.57 18.92
CA ILE A 18 8.81 26.72 17.71
C ILE A 18 8.31 25.29 17.97
N LEU A 19 8.50 24.75 19.18
CA LEU A 19 8.01 23.42 19.56
C LEU A 19 6.50 23.41 19.88
N ASP A 20 5.96 24.54 20.33
CA ASP A 20 4.51 24.73 20.51
C ASP A 20 3.79 25.12 19.20
N THR A 21 4.56 25.39 18.13
CA THR A 21 4.07 25.41 16.73
C THR A 21 4.22 24.07 16.02
N GLU A 22 4.30 22.97 16.79
CA GLU A 22 3.69 21.69 16.38
C GLU A 22 2.18 21.89 16.22
N ASN A 23 1.81 22.60 15.15
CA ASN A 23 0.70 22.25 14.31
C ASN A 23 0.97 20.82 13.83
N PHE A 24 0.73 19.86 14.73
CA PHE A 24 -0.07 18.70 14.43
C PHE A 24 -1.32 19.23 13.72
N PHE A 25 -1.17 19.54 12.43
CA PHE A 25 -2.28 19.43 11.52
C PHE A 25 -2.66 17.97 11.62
N GLU A 26 -3.63 17.68 12.49
CA GLU A 26 -4.49 16.54 12.30
C GLU A 26 -4.80 16.52 10.80
N VAL A 27 -4.19 15.57 10.10
CA VAL A 27 -4.47 15.35 8.69
C VAL A 27 -5.99 15.25 8.65
N PRO A 28 -6.70 16.17 7.97
CA PRO A 28 -8.14 16.16 7.98
C PRO A 28 -8.57 14.77 7.58
N GLN A 29 -9.35 14.09 8.42
CA GLN A 29 -9.74 12.70 8.20
C GLN A 29 -10.33 12.50 6.80
N GLN A 30 -10.98 13.56 6.30
CA GLN A 30 -11.52 13.71 4.95
C GLN A 30 -10.52 13.59 3.79
N LEU A 31 -9.22 13.92 3.97
CA LEU A 31 -8.16 13.74 2.96
C LEU A 31 -7.55 12.33 2.97
N ILE A 32 -7.67 11.61 4.10
CA ILE A 32 -7.31 10.19 4.21
C ILE A 32 -8.35 9.35 3.46
N ASP A 33 -9.60 9.80 3.47
CA ASP A 33 -10.70 9.15 2.79
C ASP A 33 -10.69 9.40 1.27
N GLU A 34 -10.11 10.47 0.72
CA GLU A 34 -9.97 10.61 -0.75
C GLU A 34 -8.80 9.80 -1.37
N VAL A 35 -7.98 9.15 -0.55
CA VAL A 35 -7.12 8.02 -0.94
C VAL A 35 -7.95 6.71 -1.07
N ILE A 36 -9.28 6.75 -0.80
CA ILE A 36 -10.32 5.78 -1.19
C ILE A 36 -11.70 6.50 -1.36
N VAL A 37 -12.05 7.07 -2.52
CA VAL A 37 -13.45 7.47 -2.77
C VAL A 37 -14.31 6.23 -3.09
N PRO A 38 -15.32 5.89 -2.26
CA PRO A 38 -16.70 6.08 -2.71
C PRO A 38 -17.58 6.79 -1.67
N ASN A 39 -18.40 7.72 -2.17
CA ASN A 39 -19.30 8.63 -1.44
C ASN A 39 -20.13 7.96 -0.32
N GLU A 40 -20.22 8.65 0.81
CA GLU A 40 -21.33 8.51 1.76
C GLU A 40 -22.57 9.16 1.14
N ASP A 41 -23.60 8.35 0.91
CA ASP A 41 -25.02 8.69 1.05
C ASP A 41 -25.85 7.59 0.37
N THR A 42 -26.15 6.52 1.11
CA THR A 42 -27.45 5.83 1.07
C THR A 42 -27.52 4.85 2.23
N ASP A 43 -28.41 5.14 3.16
CA ASP A 43 -28.87 4.23 4.21
C ASP A 43 -29.36 2.91 3.61
N THR A 44 -28.51 1.89 3.56
CA THR A 44 -28.93 0.48 3.62
C THR A 44 -27.74 -0.31 4.16
N ALA A 45 -27.93 -0.90 5.35
CA ALA A 45 -26.95 -1.75 5.98
C ALA A 45 -26.45 -2.86 5.04
N SER A 46 -25.19 -2.78 4.61
CA SER A 46 -24.40 -3.94 4.18
C SER A 46 -22.98 -3.81 4.69
N GLU A 47 -22.64 -4.72 5.59
CA GLU A 47 -21.41 -4.90 6.33
C GLU A 47 -20.11 -4.79 5.48
N ALA A 48 -19.19 -3.93 5.94
CA ALA A 48 -17.75 -4.20 6.02
C ALA A 48 -17.03 -4.91 4.86
N GLU A 49 -16.90 -4.27 3.68
CA GLU A 49 -15.98 -4.73 2.62
C GLU A 49 -15.04 -3.64 2.06
N ASN A 50 -14.60 -2.69 2.89
CA ASN A 50 -13.50 -1.75 2.55
C ASN A 50 -12.10 -2.42 2.56
N GLU A 51 -12.03 -3.74 2.35
CA GLU A 51 -10.83 -4.55 2.51
C GLU A 51 -10.49 -5.37 1.26
N GLU A 52 -9.30 -5.08 0.73
CA GLU A 52 -8.43 -6.05 0.04
C GLU A 52 -8.82 -6.48 -1.39
N VAL A 53 -9.11 -5.54 -2.30
CA VAL A 53 -9.13 -5.85 -3.75
C VAL A 53 -7.81 -5.45 -4.40
N ILE A 54 -6.83 -6.36 -4.34
CA ILE A 54 -5.66 -6.31 -5.23
C ILE A 54 -6.15 -6.81 -6.60
N GLU A 55 -6.59 -5.91 -7.47
CA GLU A 55 -6.81 -6.26 -8.88
C GLU A 55 -5.45 -6.72 -9.45
N THR A 56 -5.34 -8.03 -9.62
CA THR A 56 -4.09 -8.77 -9.87
C THR A 56 -3.35 -8.37 -11.15
N ALA A 57 -3.90 -7.51 -12.00
CA ALA A 57 -3.25 -7.00 -13.21
C ALA A 57 -2.45 -5.69 -13.02
N HIS A 58 -2.75 -4.87 -12.01
CA HIS A 58 -2.11 -3.55 -11.88
C HIS A 58 -0.68 -3.62 -11.32
N PRO A 59 0.26 -2.77 -11.76
CA PRO A 59 1.56 -2.63 -11.13
C PRO A 59 1.46 -2.45 -9.60
N GLN A 60 2.33 -3.14 -8.86
CA GLN A 60 2.52 -2.88 -7.44
C GLN A 60 3.85 -2.19 -7.20
N TYR A 61 3.88 -1.20 -6.33
CA TYR A 61 5.09 -0.50 -5.90
C TYR A 61 5.37 -0.83 -4.44
N HIS A 62 6.54 -1.38 -4.16
CA HIS A 62 6.99 -1.77 -2.83
C HIS A 62 8.09 -0.80 -2.39
N PHE A 63 7.78 0.06 -1.43
CA PHE A 63 8.70 1.08 -0.94
C PHE A 63 9.52 0.54 0.23
N LYS A 64 10.82 0.79 0.19
CA LYS A 64 11.75 0.51 1.29
C LYS A 64 12.79 1.62 1.40
N ASN A 65 13.36 1.78 2.58
CA ASN A 65 14.41 2.78 2.79
C ASN A 65 15.72 2.34 2.12
N THR A 66 16.48 3.32 1.64
CA THR A 66 17.85 3.14 1.19
C THR A 66 18.79 4.14 1.85
N TYR A 67 20.07 3.81 1.85
CA TYR A 67 21.16 4.72 2.27
C TYR A 67 21.68 5.56 1.10
N LEU A 68 21.14 5.33 -0.10
CA LEU A 68 21.45 6.15 -1.27
C LEU A 68 20.77 7.51 -1.14
N ASN A 69 21.40 8.53 -1.73
CA ASN A 69 20.88 9.90 -1.74
C ASN A 69 19.82 10.14 -2.83
N LYS A 70 19.52 9.11 -3.64
CA LYS A 70 18.54 9.20 -4.73
C LYS A 70 17.55 8.03 -4.68
N ILE A 71 16.31 8.26 -5.13
CA ILE A 71 15.35 7.19 -5.36
C ILE A 71 15.91 6.25 -6.43
N ASN A 72 15.82 4.95 -6.16
CA ASN A 72 16.14 3.92 -7.11
C ASN A 72 14.91 3.06 -7.35
N VAL A 73 14.53 2.90 -8.61
CA VAL A 73 13.39 2.08 -9.02
C VAL A 73 13.92 0.88 -9.78
N SER A 74 13.62 -0.30 -9.27
CA SER A 74 13.86 -1.57 -9.95
C SER A 74 12.53 -2.30 -10.09
N PHE A 75 12.44 -3.28 -10.98
CA PHE A 75 11.26 -4.13 -11.05
C PHE A 75 11.67 -5.58 -11.22
N ASN A 76 10.85 -6.47 -10.68
CA ASN A 76 10.87 -7.87 -11.05
C ASN A 76 9.57 -8.22 -11.79
N GLN A 77 9.71 -9.05 -12.81
CA GLN A 77 8.58 -9.59 -13.55
C GLN A 77 8.48 -11.08 -13.23
N ASN A 78 7.54 -11.45 -12.36
CA ASN A 78 7.30 -12.85 -12.02
C ASN A 78 5.95 -13.26 -12.61
N GLN A 79 5.94 -14.25 -13.50
CA GLN A 79 4.74 -14.79 -14.13
C GLN A 79 3.81 -13.73 -14.77
N GLY A 80 4.39 -12.68 -15.38
CA GLY A 80 3.63 -11.61 -16.03
C GLY A 80 3.19 -10.47 -15.11
N LYS A 81 3.36 -10.61 -13.78
CA LYS A 81 3.14 -9.53 -12.82
C LYS A 81 4.39 -8.67 -12.70
N LYS A 82 4.23 -7.36 -12.92
CA LYS A 82 5.27 -6.36 -12.62
C LYS A 82 5.13 -5.88 -11.18
N ILE A 83 6.19 -6.08 -10.40
CA ILE A 83 6.33 -5.50 -9.06
C ILE A 83 7.55 -4.59 -9.11
N TYR A 84 7.33 -3.32 -8.78
CA TYR A 84 8.35 -2.29 -8.71
C TYR A 84 8.85 -2.20 -7.27
N GLU A 85 10.15 -2.35 -7.07
CA GLU A 85 10.81 -2.12 -5.79
C GLU A 85 11.40 -0.70 -5.82
N VAL A 86 10.89 0.16 -4.96
CA VAL A 86 11.20 1.58 -4.88
C VAL A 86 12.01 1.83 -3.61
N GLU A 87 13.27 2.18 -3.80
CA GLU A 87 14.19 2.52 -2.73
C GLU A 87 14.18 4.02 -2.50
N VAL A 88 13.72 4.47 -1.32
CA VAL A 88 13.57 5.89 -0.98
C VAL A 88 14.63 6.30 0.04
N PRO A 89 15.35 7.43 -0.17
CA PRO A 89 16.26 7.96 0.83
C PRO A 89 15.57 8.20 2.16
N LYS A 90 16.26 7.95 3.27
CA LYS A 90 15.69 8.11 4.62
C LYS A 90 15.31 9.55 4.95
N GLU A 91 16.03 10.51 4.38
CA GLU A 91 15.92 11.94 4.66
C GLU A 91 15.90 12.74 3.36
N ASN A 92 15.37 13.96 3.41
CA ASN A 92 15.35 14.91 2.28
C ASN A 92 14.80 14.31 0.98
N ASN A 93 13.75 13.48 1.11
CA ASN A 93 13.21 12.67 0.03
C ASN A 93 12.02 13.33 -0.70
N ALA A 94 11.52 14.48 -0.23
CA ALA A 94 10.28 15.11 -0.72
C ALA A 94 10.29 15.39 -2.23
N GLU A 95 11.31 16.09 -2.72
CA GLU A 95 11.46 16.40 -4.15
C GLU A 95 11.56 15.14 -5.01
N GLN A 96 12.22 14.10 -4.48
CA GLN A 96 12.41 12.86 -5.21
C GLN A 96 11.11 12.06 -5.28
N ILE A 97 10.34 12.03 -4.20
CA ILE A 97 9.00 11.43 -4.19
C ILE A 97 8.10 12.14 -5.20
N PHE A 98 8.15 13.47 -5.25
CA PHE A 98 7.38 14.27 -6.22
C PHE A 98 7.74 13.89 -7.66
N GLN A 99 9.03 13.85 -7.98
CA GLN A 99 9.52 13.42 -9.29
C GLN A 99 9.10 11.97 -9.61
N PHE A 100 9.23 11.07 -8.65
CA PHE A 100 8.84 9.67 -8.80
C PHE A 100 7.34 9.53 -9.13
N ILE A 101 6.45 10.23 -8.42
CA ILE A 101 5.01 10.20 -8.71
C ILE A 101 4.75 10.67 -10.15
N ARG A 102 5.39 11.75 -10.60
CA ARG A 102 5.23 12.27 -11.96
C ARG A 102 5.73 11.33 -13.05
N GLU A 103 6.82 10.63 -12.80
CA GLU A 103 7.48 9.79 -13.81
C GLU A 103 6.85 8.38 -13.91
N TYR A 104 6.40 7.82 -12.79
CA TYR A 104 6.00 6.42 -12.71
C TYR A 104 4.50 6.21 -12.50
N MET A 105 3.75 7.22 -12.09
CA MET A 105 2.32 7.10 -11.84
C MET A 105 1.50 7.91 -12.85
N ASP A 106 0.82 7.19 -13.73
CA ASP A 106 -0.20 7.77 -14.60
C ASP A 106 -1.55 7.95 -13.86
N GLN A 107 -2.56 8.47 -14.55
CA GLN A 107 -3.91 8.68 -14.00
C GLN A 107 -4.67 7.35 -13.68
N GLY A 108 -4.03 6.20 -13.85
CA GLY A 108 -4.55 4.89 -13.50
C GLY A 108 -4.57 4.60 -12.00
N LYS A 109 -4.95 3.36 -11.67
CA LYS A 109 -4.91 2.84 -10.30
C LYS A 109 -3.53 2.28 -9.98
N HIS A 110 -2.91 2.75 -8.90
CA HIS A 110 -1.61 2.29 -8.42
C HIS A 110 -1.72 1.71 -7.02
N TYR A 111 -1.05 0.58 -6.80
CA TYR A 111 -1.10 -0.15 -5.54
C TYR A 111 0.26 -0.05 -4.84
N LEU A 112 0.28 0.53 -3.64
CA LEU A 112 1.50 0.93 -2.96
C LEU A 112 1.64 0.18 -1.63
N TYR A 113 2.71 -0.59 -1.46
CA TYR A 113 3.09 -1.18 -0.19
C TYR A 113 4.26 -0.41 0.42
N PHE A 114 4.14 0.03 1.67
CA PHE A 114 5.21 0.73 2.37
C PHE A 114 5.82 -0.18 3.44
N GLY A 115 7.10 -0.48 3.30
CA GLY A 115 7.83 -1.27 4.30
C GLY A 115 8.15 -0.52 5.59
N ASN A 116 7.90 0.79 5.64
CA ASN A 116 8.13 1.64 6.80
C ASN A 116 7.11 2.80 6.84
N GLU A 117 6.56 3.07 8.02
CA GLU A 117 5.55 4.12 8.25
C GLU A 117 6.08 5.53 7.97
N LYS A 118 7.37 5.79 8.20
CA LYS A 118 7.99 7.08 7.87
C LYS A 118 7.88 7.38 6.37
N ILE A 119 8.18 6.40 5.51
CA ILE A 119 8.09 6.56 4.06
C ILE A 119 6.65 6.85 3.66
N TYR A 120 5.69 6.14 4.27
CA TYR A 120 4.27 6.39 4.02
C TYR A 120 3.89 7.84 4.34
N LYS A 121 4.28 8.35 5.52
CA LYS A 121 4.02 9.73 5.92
C LYS A 121 4.68 10.75 4.98
N ASP A 122 5.96 10.57 4.69
CA ASP A 122 6.71 11.44 3.76
C ASP A 122 6.02 11.45 2.37
N PHE A 123 5.58 10.27 1.90
CA PHE A 123 4.90 10.12 0.62
C PHE A 123 3.54 10.82 0.60
N CYS A 124 2.71 10.60 1.62
CA CYS A 124 1.40 11.25 1.74
C CYS A 124 1.53 12.76 1.78
N ASN A 125 2.49 13.30 2.54
CA ASN A 125 2.73 14.74 2.63
C ASN A 125 3.03 15.31 1.24
N VAL A 126 3.96 14.72 0.50
CA VAL A 126 4.29 15.15 -0.87
C VAL A 126 3.08 15.03 -1.79
N TYR A 127 2.33 13.94 -1.71
CA TYR A 127 1.17 13.72 -2.56
C TYR A 127 0.09 14.80 -2.34
N ILE A 128 -0.27 15.05 -1.07
CA ILE A 128 -1.28 16.04 -0.69
C ILE A 128 -0.82 17.46 -1.07
N THR A 129 0.44 17.81 -0.80
CA THR A 129 0.99 19.14 -1.10
C THR A 129 0.99 19.44 -2.60
N HIS A 130 1.28 18.47 -3.46
CA HIS A 130 1.53 18.74 -4.88
C HIS A 130 0.41 18.32 -5.84
N PHE A 131 -0.39 17.33 -5.48
CA PHE A 131 -1.37 16.73 -6.40
C PHE A 131 -2.80 16.87 -5.90
N ASN A 132 -3.01 16.74 -4.59
CA ASN A 132 -4.33 16.76 -3.98
C ASN A 132 -5.30 15.84 -4.76
N ASN A 133 -6.48 16.34 -5.16
CA ASN A 133 -7.50 15.55 -5.87
C ASN A 133 -7.24 15.38 -7.37
N ASN A 134 -6.19 16.02 -7.91
CA ASN A 134 -5.83 15.94 -9.33
C ASN A 134 -4.70 14.93 -9.62
N GLY A 135 -4.29 14.19 -8.59
CA GLY A 135 -3.23 13.18 -8.67
C GLY A 135 -3.67 11.81 -9.18
N PRO A 136 -2.70 10.92 -9.40
CA PRO A 136 -2.96 9.51 -9.71
C PRO A 136 -3.75 8.83 -8.58
N LYS A 137 -4.57 7.81 -8.91
CA LYS A 137 -5.35 7.09 -7.89
C LYS A 137 -4.48 6.08 -7.15
N LEU A 138 -4.25 6.31 -5.86
CA LEU A 138 -3.32 5.52 -5.05
C LEU A 138 -4.06 4.66 -4.03
N TYR A 139 -3.67 3.40 -3.91
CA TYR A 139 -4.24 2.45 -2.95
C TYR A 139 -3.14 1.88 -2.06
N ARG A 140 -3.23 2.12 -0.75
CA ARG A 140 -2.29 1.55 0.22
C ARG A 140 -2.56 0.05 0.40
N CYS A 141 -1.54 -0.76 0.19
CA CYS A 141 -1.52 -2.18 0.49
C CYS A 141 -0.84 -2.40 1.85
N LEU A 142 -1.49 -3.13 2.75
CA LEU A 142 -0.95 -3.46 4.07
C LEU A 142 -0.02 -4.67 4.06
N ARG A 143 -0.06 -5.47 2.98
CA ARG A 143 0.69 -6.72 2.85
C ARG A 143 1.33 -6.82 1.49
N LYS A 144 2.52 -7.44 1.43
CA LYS A 144 3.14 -7.84 0.18
C LYS A 144 2.40 -9.03 -0.41
N LEU A 145 2.15 -8.98 -1.71
CA LEU A 145 1.64 -10.10 -2.47
C LEU A 145 2.73 -11.17 -2.59
N GLN A 146 2.43 -12.41 -2.20
CA GLN A 146 3.37 -13.51 -2.33
C GLN A 146 3.15 -14.23 -3.66
N VAL A 147 4.13 -14.16 -4.56
CA VAL A 147 4.09 -14.92 -5.82
C VAL A 147 4.43 -16.39 -5.52
N ILE A 148 3.57 -17.31 -5.97
CA ILE A 148 3.73 -18.76 -5.77
C ILE A 148 3.97 -19.41 -7.13
N GLU A 149 5.21 -19.83 -7.39
CA GLU A 149 5.58 -20.45 -8.67
C GLU A 149 5.35 -21.96 -8.71
N ASP A 150 5.53 -22.62 -7.57
CA ASP A 150 5.40 -24.08 -7.44
C ASP A 150 3.92 -24.52 -7.46
N GLU A 151 3.56 -25.36 -8.44
CA GLU A 151 2.19 -25.83 -8.64
C GLU A 151 1.69 -26.70 -7.47
N ALA A 152 2.57 -27.52 -6.88
CA ALA A 152 2.20 -28.36 -5.74
C ALA A 152 1.79 -27.50 -4.55
N ARG A 153 2.56 -26.44 -4.26
CA ARG A 153 2.24 -25.43 -3.25
C ARG A 153 0.98 -24.63 -3.58
N GLN A 154 0.73 -24.29 -4.85
CA GLN A 154 -0.52 -23.66 -5.24
C GLN A 154 -1.72 -24.55 -4.87
N LEU A 155 -1.67 -25.84 -5.22
CA LEU A 155 -2.71 -26.80 -4.89
C LEU A 155 -2.88 -26.98 -3.37
N GLU A 156 -1.78 -27.03 -2.63
CA GLU A 156 -1.80 -27.10 -1.17
C GLU A 156 -2.51 -25.89 -0.55
N ILE A 157 -2.19 -24.68 -1.02
CA ILE A 157 -2.83 -23.43 -0.58
C ILE A 157 -4.33 -23.45 -0.88
N ILE A 158 -4.72 -23.87 -2.08
CA ILE A 158 -6.13 -23.98 -2.48
C ILE A 158 -6.87 -24.99 -1.60
N LYS A 159 -6.30 -26.18 -1.43
CA LYS A 159 -6.84 -27.25 -0.59
C LYS A 159 -7.04 -26.78 0.84
N ASN A 160 -6.00 -26.23 1.46
CA ASN A 160 -6.03 -25.76 2.84
C ASN A 160 -7.08 -24.66 3.05
N TYR A 161 -7.29 -23.81 2.05
CA TYR A 161 -8.31 -22.78 2.12
C TYR A 161 -9.73 -23.35 1.95
N HIS A 162 -9.96 -24.10 0.87
CA HIS A 162 -11.26 -24.62 0.49
C HIS A 162 -11.77 -25.67 1.48
N GLU A 163 -10.97 -26.69 1.80
CA GLU A 163 -11.39 -27.81 2.65
C GLU A 163 -11.19 -27.49 4.14
N GLY A 164 -10.08 -26.84 4.49
CA GLY A 164 -9.71 -26.64 5.89
C GLY A 164 -10.40 -25.44 6.52
N LYS A 165 -10.08 -24.23 6.04
CA LYS A 165 -10.47 -22.98 6.73
C LYS A 165 -11.91 -22.55 6.51
N THR A 166 -12.55 -23.02 5.43
CA THR A 166 -13.79 -22.40 4.96
C THR A 166 -14.93 -23.35 4.65
N ASN A 167 -14.77 -24.65 4.91
CA ASN A 167 -15.81 -25.66 4.73
C ASN A 167 -16.45 -25.64 3.33
N HIS A 168 -15.61 -25.83 2.31
CA HIS A 168 -16.00 -25.92 0.90
C HIS A 168 -16.63 -24.66 0.30
N ARG A 169 -16.07 -23.48 0.60
CA ARG A 169 -16.50 -22.23 -0.07
C ARG A 169 -16.36 -22.32 -1.60
N GLY A 170 -17.29 -21.66 -2.29
CA GLY A 170 -17.34 -21.63 -3.74
C GLY A 170 -16.10 -20.97 -4.38
N ILE A 171 -16.02 -21.10 -5.71
CA ILE A 171 -14.88 -20.65 -6.53
C ILE A 171 -14.59 -19.17 -6.35
N ASN A 172 -15.62 -18.31 -6.46
CA ASN A 172 -15.42 -16.85 -6.41
C ASN A 172 -14.89 -16.39 -5.06
N GLU A 173 -15.43 -16.93 -3.96
CA GLU A 173 -14.97 -16.61 -2.61
C GLU A 173 -13.54 -17.08 -2.39
N THR A 174 -13.23 -18.30 -2.80
CA THR A 174 -11.88 -18.85 -2.70
C THR A 174 -10.87 -18.01 -3.48
N VAL A 175 -11.21 -17.61 -4.72
CA VAL A 175 -10.35 -16.72 -5.52
C VAL A 175 -10.19 -15.35 -4.85
N LYS A 176 -11.28 -14.70 -4.46
CA LYS A 176 -11.26 -13.38 -3.79
C LYS A 176 -10.31 -13.43 -2.59
N GLN A 177 -10.39 -14.50 -1.82
CA GLN A 177 -9.65 -14.63 -0.57
C GLN A 177 -8.17 -14.97 -0.77
N LEU A 178 -7.86 -15.84 -1.74
CA LEU A 178 -6.47 -16.16 -2.08
C LEU A 178 -5.74 -14.96 -2.68
N GLN A 179 -6.41 -14.14 -3.50
CA GLN A 179 -5.85 -12.94 -4.13
C GLN A 179 -5.40 -11.87 -3.14
N ARG A 180 -5.92 -11.89 -1.90
CA ARG A 180 -5.51 -10.96 -0.84
C ARG A 180 -4.05 -11.15 -0.41
N ARG A 181 -3.52 -12.36 -0.60
CA ARG A 181 -2.19 -12.74 -0.10
C ARG A 181 -1.28 -13.36 -1.14
N TYR A 182 -1.84 -14.02 -2.15
CA TYR A 182 -1.08 -14.81 -3.10
C TYR A 182 -1.35 -14.37 -4.53
N TYR A 183 -0.35 -14.60 -5.38
CA TYR A 183 -0.48 -14.48 -6.82
C TYR A 183 0.17 -15.67 -7.52
N TRP A 184 -0.51 -16.17 -8.55
CA TRP A 184 0.08 -17.01 -9.58
C TRP A 184 -0.72 -16.85 -10.86
N LEU A 185 -0.06 -17.11 -11.99
CA LEU A 185 -0.71 -17.02 -13.30
C LEU A 185 -1.88 -17.99 -13.39
N ASN A 186 -2.99 -17.55 -14.00
CA ASN A 186 -4.20 -18.36 -14.17
C ASN A 186 -4.83 -18.86 -12.86
N MET A 187 -4.64 -18.17 -11.73
CA MET A 187 -5.18 -18.56 -10.42
C MET A 187 -6.64 -18.99 -10.45
N LYS A 188 -7.51 -18.17 -11.07
CA LYS A 188 -8.93 -18.47 -11.17
C LYS A 188 -9.19 -19.82 -11.85
N ASN A 189 -8.45 -20.14 -12.91
CA ASN A 189 -8.62 -21.40 -13.66
C ASN A 189 -8.18 -22.60 -12.82
N ILE A 190 -7.06 -22.48 -12.10
CA ILE A 190 -6.53 -23.55 -11.24
C ILE A 190 -7.48 -23.80 -10.06
N VAL A 191 -7.93 -22.73 -9.38
CA VAL A 191 -8.92 -22.82 -8.28
C VAL A 191 -10.23 -23.45 -8.78
N THR A 192 -10.75 -22.99 -9.92
CA THR A 192 -11.96 -23.54 -10.53
C THR A 192 -11.83 -25.03 -10.81
N THR A 193 -10.69 -25.45 -11.36
CA THR A 193 -10.43 -26.85 -11.69
C THR A 193 -10.35 -27.71 -10.43
N TYR A 194 -9.70 -27.21 -9.37
CA TYR A 194 -9.61 -27.91 -8.09
C TYR A 194 -11.00 -28.12 -7.47
N ILE A 195 -11.77 -27.04 -7.31
CA ILE A 195 -13.07 -27.10 -6.63
C ILE A 195 -14.06 -27.97 -7.40
N LYS A 196 -14.14 -27.84 -8.73
CA LYS A 196 -14.99 -28.72 -9.54
C LYS A 196 -14.67 -30.22 -9.37
N LYS A 197 -13.38 -30.56 -9.23
CA LYS A 197 -12.97 -31.95 -8.94
C LYS A 197 -13.33 -32.36 -7.52
N CYS A 198 -13.26 -31.46 -6.55
CA CYS A 198 -13.69 -31.74 -5.17
C CYS A 198 -15.19 -32.04 -5.13
N GLU A 199 -16.02 -31.18 -5.72
CA GLU A 199 -17.48 -31.34 -5.79
C GLU A 199 -17.92 -32.64 -6.50
N GLN A 200 -17.17 -33.12 -7.50
CA GLN A 200 -17.46 -34.38 -8.20
C GLN A 200 -17.11 -35.64 -7.40
N ASN A 201 -16.26 -35.53 -6.39
CA ASN A 201 -15.75 -36.65 -5.59
C ASN A 201 -16.35 -36.68 -4.17
N GLN A 202 -17.37 -35.87 -3.89
CA GLN A 202 -18.18 -35.88 -2.67
C GLN A 202 -19.48 -36.65 -2.90
#